data_AF-A0A3N1PEA6-F1
#
_entry.id   AF-A0A3N1PEA6-F1
#
_cell.length_a   1.000
_cell.length_b   1.000
_cell.length_c   1.000
_cell.angle_alpha   90.00
_cell.angle_beta   90.00
_cell.angle_gamma   90.00
#
_symmetry.space_group_name_H-M   'P 1'
#
loop_
_entity.id
_entity.type
_entity.pdbx_description
1 polymer ?
#
loop_
_entity_poly.entity_id
_entity_poly.type
_entity_poly.pdbx_seq_one_letter_code
_entity_poly.pdbx_strand_id
1 'polypeptide(L)'
;MSKPRRPYDPLGDRPRRRPGPAVRPRPRQADGRGTPAGTASRLWPAAVIGVWFTLVVLAPSFGWCVVPLLYASLRSLRTRSAIVLVALITLCVVVAQLKLRLRFGFDPNLMFAPFAGAAVATAVFVHSQRQADRLRAVIVDLVRTRRELAATERREGTLAERQRLSMEIHDTLAQGLSSQQMLLQAADRLWDADPDAARRHIRAAESIAEHNLAEARRFVHDLAPADLAGGGGLPGALRALAERESSAALQVRFHQDGTSTAVLPDPVQAALLRIAQGALANVREHPDAGTAALTLSHLDDQVVLDVADDGRGFDPAEKPGGVRGHGLPAMRARVRQLGGELTIESTPGEGTVLTAVIPLSPPR
;
A
#
# COMPACT_ATOMS: atom_id res chain seq x y z
N MET A 1 -14.27 38.64 -43.98
CA MET A 1 -12.81 38.36 -44.00
C MET A 1 -12.48 37.40 -42.85
N SER A 2 -12.46 36.09 -43.13
CA SER A 2 -12.15 35.04 -42.14
C SER A 2 -10.66 34.77 -42.10
N LYS A 3 -10.06 34.87 -40.91
CA LYS A 3 -8.65 34.52 -40.64
C LYS A 3 -8.55 33.00 -40.39
N PRO A 4 -7.52 32.30 -40.89
CA PRO A 4 -7.46 30.84 -40.83
C PRO A 4 -7.05 30.34 -39.43
N ARG A 5 -7.70 29.26 -38.97
CA ARG A 5 -7.36 28.54 -37.73
C ARG A 5 -6.01 27.82 -37.89
N ARG A 6 -5.11 27.99 -36.91
CA ARG A 6 -3.86 27.22 -36.80
C ARG A 6 -4.17 25.76 -36.43
N PRO A 7 -3.38 24.78 -36.92
CA PRO A 7 -3.52 23.39 -36.51
C PRO A 7 -3.02 23.17 -35.07
N TYR A 8 -3.73 22.28 -34.38
CA TYR A 8 -3.52 21.85 -33.00
C TYR A 8 -2.25 20.98 -32.88
N ASP A 9 -1.32 21.38 -32.00
CA ASP A 9 -0.09 20.65 -31.65
C ASP A 9 -0.32 19.87 -30.34
N PRO A 10 -0.32 18.52 -30.34
CA PRO A 10 -0.73 17.73 -29.19
C PRO A 10 0.38 17.50 -28.13
N LEU A 11 1.51 18.21 -28.18
CA LEU A 11 2.64 17.97 -27.27
C LEU A 11 3.09 19.18 -26.43
N GLY A 12 2.31 20.26 -26.43
CA GLY A 12 2.70 21.54 -25.84
C GLY A 12 2.12 21.88 -24.47
N ASP A 13 1.94 20.94 -23.52
CA ASP A 13 1.87 21.35 -22.10
C ASP A 13 2.02 20.16 -21.13
N ARG A 14 3.19 20.03 -20.52
CA ARG A 14 3.38 19.22 -19.31
C ARG A 14 3.76 20.15 -18.16
N PRO A 15 3.04 20.14 -17.03
CA PRO A 15 3.37 20.98 -15.89
C PRO A 15 4.72 20.55 -15.28
N ARG A 16 5.61 21.52 -15.08
CA ARG A 16 6.88 21.36 -14.37
C ARG A 16 6.60 20.97 -12.91
N ARG A 17 6.81 19.70 -12.56
CA ARG A 17 6.76 19.22 -11.17
C ARG A 17 7.86 19.90 -10.33
N ARG A 18 7.46 20.59 -9.26
CA ARG A 18 8.37 20.99 -8.17
C ARG A 18 8.70 19.76 -7.29
N PRO A 19 9.93 19.63 -6.76
CA PRO A 19 10.31 18.50 -5.92
C PRO A 19 9.81 18.67 -4.48
N GLY A 20 9.12 17.64 -3.96
CA GLY A 20 8.74 17.52 -2.55
C GLY A 20 9.89 17.01 -1.65
N PRO A 21 9.71 17.03 -0.31
CA PRO A 21 10.79 16.90 0.67
C PRO A 21 11.39 15.50 0.73
N ALA A 22 12.72 15.48 0.95
CA ALA A 22 13.55 14.28 0.95
C ALA A 22 13.26 13.37 2.16
N VAL A 23 12.58 12.25 1.89
CA VAL A 23 12.50 11.11 2.80
C VAL A 23 13.90 10.48 2.89
N ARG A 24 14.53 10.56 4.07
CA ARG A 24 15.79 9.84 4.34
C ARG A 24 15.52 8.33 4.37
N PRO A 25 16.12 7.52 3.47
CA PRO A 25 15.94 6.08 3.50
C PRO A 25 16.69 5.47 4.69
N ARG A 26 16.06 4.50 5.37
CA ARG A 26 16.71 3.59 6.33
C ARG A 26 17.98 2.99 5.71
N PRO A 27 19.04 2.75 6.49
CA PRO A 27 20.26 2.13 5.98
C PRO A 27 19.91 0.76 5.41
N ARG A 28 20.04 0.64 4.09
CA ARG A 28 20.03 -0.64 3.38
C ARG A 28 21.07 -1.52 4.06
N GLN A 29 20.62 -2.62 4.67
CA GLN A 29 21.44 -3.81 4.83
C GLN A 29 22.12 -4.05 3.48
N ALA A 30 23.45 -4.09 3.52
CA ALA A 30 24.33 -4.13 2.37
C ALA A 30 24.00 -5.33 1.49
N ASP A 31 23.14 -5.10 0.51
CA ASP A 31 23.02 -5.92 -0.68
C ASP A 31 24.42 -5.87 -1.32
N GLY A 32 25.17 -6.97 -1.22
CA GLY A 32 26.57 -7.13 -1.65
C GLY A 32 26.79 -7.02 -3.16
N ARG A 33 26.13 -6.06 -3.81
CA ARG A 33 26.38 -5.64 -5.18
C ARG A 33 27.38 -4.49 -5.11
N GLY A 34 28.58 -4.78 -5.57
CA GLY A 34 29.76 -3.93 -5.45
C GLY A 34 29.48 -2.44 -5.64
N THR A 35 30.06 -1.67 -4.73
CA THR A 35 30.36 -0.24 -4.88
C THR A 35 30.65 0.10 -6.34
N PRO A 36 30.11 1.21 -6.90
CA PRO A 36 30.49 1.67 -8.23
C PRO A 36 31.98 1.93 -8.20
N ALA A 37 32.70 0.96 -8.71
CA ALA A 37 34.11 0.87 -8.47
C ALA A 37 34.72 2.06 -9.21
N GLY A 38 35.35 2.97 -8.45
CA GLY A 38 35.92 4.21 -8.97
C GLY A 38 36.84 3.93 -10.15
N THR A 39 37.23 4.95 -10.89
CA THR A 39 38.17 4.85 -12.04
C THR A 39 39.36 3.92 -11.75
N ALA A 40 39.85 3.89 -10.50
CA ALA A 40 40.84 2.95 -9.96
C ALA A 40 40.52 1.45 -10.18
N SER A 41 39.28 1.01 -10.05
CA SER A 41 38.87 -0.39 -10.27
C SER A 41 38.86 -0.81 -11.73
N ARG A 42 38.68 0.13 -12.67
CA ARG A 42 38.79 -0.17 -14.11
C ARG A 42 40.24 -0.09 -14.59
N LEU A 43 41.08 0.68 -13.89
CA LEU A 43 42.51 0.78 -14.15
C LEU A 43 43.26 -0.50 -13.75
N TRP A 44 42.87 -1.15 -12.65
CA TRP A 44 43.47 -2.42 -12.23
C TRP A 44 43.48 -3.52 -13.30
N PRO A 45 42.34 -3.93 -13.90
CA PRO A 45 42.34 -4.96 -14.95
C PRO A 45 43.11 -4.51 -16.20
N ALA A 46 43.09 -3.23 -16.55
CA ALA A 46 43.88 -2.70 -17.66
C ALA A 46 45.40 -2.79 -17.38
N ALA A 47 45.83 -2.47 -16.16
CA ALA A 47 47.21 -2.58 -15.73
C ALA A 47 47.68 -4.05 -15.71
N VAL A 48 46.84 -4.96 -15.19
CA VAL A 48 47.13 -6.40 -15.17
C VAL A 48 47.26 -6.95 -16.60
N ILE A 49 46.38 -6.55 -17.52
CA ILE A 49 46.46 -6.93 -18.95
C ILE A 49 47.73 -6.36 -19.60
N GLY A 50 48.08 -5.10 -19.32
CA GLY A 50 49.29 -4.47 -19.83
C GLY A 50 50.57 -5.16 -19.36
N VAL A 51 50.67 -5.47 -18.08
CA VAL A 51 51.82 -6.21 -17.50
C VAL A 51 51.93 -7.60 -18.12
N TRP A 52 50.82 -8.31 -18.25
CA TRP A 52 50.81 -9.63 -18.90
C TRP A 52 51.25 -9.54 -20.37
N PHE A 53 50.79 -8.53 -21.12
CA PHE A 53 51.22 -8.33 -22.50
C PHE A 53 52.73 -8.12 -22.60
N THR A 54 53.32 -7.28 -21.74
CA THR A 54 54.76 -7.09 -21.66
C THR A 54 55.49 -8.41 -21.37
N LEU A 55 54.99 -9.21 -20.41
CA LEU A 55 55.59 -10.51 -20.08
C LEU A 55 55.54 -11.51 -21.26
N VAL A 56 54.43 -11.55 -22.01
CA VAL A 56 54.30 -12.42 -23.19
C VAL A 56 55.27 -12.02 -24.30
N VAL A 57 55.52 -10.73 -24.49
CA VAL A 57 56.52 -10.23 -25.46
C VAL A 57 57.94 -10.62 -25.06
N LEU A 58 58.26 -10.58 -23.75
CA LEU A 58 59.58 -10.92 -23.22
C LEU A 58 59.84 -12.44 -23.21
N ALA A 59 58.87 -13.23 -22.77
CA ALA A 59 58.96 -14.68 -22.70
C ALA A 59 57.61 -15.30 -23.09
N PRO A 60 57.52 -15.92 -24.29
CA PRO A 60 56.24 -16.40 -24.82
C PRO A 60 55.61 -17.56 -24.03
N SER A 61 56.35 -18.20 -23.12
CA SER A 61 55.83 -19.18 -22.15
C SER A 61 54.77 -18.61 -21.20
N PHE A 62 54.73 -17.28 -20.99
CA PHE A 62 53.68 -16.62 -20.19
C PHE A 62 52.31 -16.58 -20.87
N GLY A 63 52.18 -17.08 -22.11
CA GLY A 63 50.90 -17.25 -22.79
C GLY A 63 49.90 -18.13 -22.01
N TRP A 64 50.38 -19.06 -21.17
CA TRP A 64 49.53 -19.92 -20.34
C TRP A 64 48.81 -19.18 -19.20
N CYS A 65 49.31 -18.01 -18.78
CA CYS A 65 48.65 -17.16 -17.79
C CYS A 65 47.40 -16.45 -18.33
N VAL A 66 47.04 -16.67 -19.60
CA VAL A 66 45.86 -16.08 -20.24
C VAL A 66 44.56 -16.61 -19.65
N VAL A 67 44.50 -17.86 -19.18
CA VAL A 67 43.26 -18.50 -18.72
C VAL A 67 42.62 -17.79 -17.52
N PRO A 68 43.35 -17.48 -16.43
CA PRO A 68 42.83 -16.64 -15.35
C PRO A 68 42.39 -15.24 -15.80
N LEU A 69 43.09 -14.65 -16.77
CA LEU A 69 42.76 -13.32 -17.31
C LEU A 69 41.49 -13.32 -18.14
N LEU A 70 41.25 -14.38 -18.92
CA LEU A 70 40.00 -14.58 -19.65
C LEU A 70 38.83 -14.71 -18.67
N TYR A 71 39.00 -15.50 -17.61
CA TYR A 71 37.97 -15.69 -16.58
C TYR A 71 37.68 -14.39 -15.82
N ALA A 72 38.72 -13.64 -15.44
CA ALA A 72 38.57 -12.33 -14.79
C ALA A 72 37.89 -11.31 -15.72
N SER A 73 38.26 -11.26 -16.99
CA SER A 73 37.68 -10.35 -17.98
C SER A 73 36.19 -10.63 -18.23
N LEU A 74 35.83 -11.91 -18.33
CA LEU A 74 34.44 -12.34 -18.46
C LEU A 74 33.60 -11.94 -17.24
N ARG A 75 34.15 -12.05 -16.03
CA ARG A 75 33.42 -11.73 -14.79
C ARG A 75 33.25 -10.23 -14.52
N SER A 76 34.20 -9.40 -14.95
CA SER A 76 34.23 -7.97 -14.60
C SER A 76 33.57 -7.04 -15.63
N LEU A 77 33.36 -7.48 -16.86
CA LEU A 77 32.86 -6.65 -17.96
C LEU A 77 31.48 -7.08 -18.44
N ARG A 78 30.73 -6.14 -19.05
CA ARG A 78 29.47 -6.47 -19.73
C ARG A 78 29.73 -7.51 -20.83
N THR A 79 28.82 -8.49 -20.99
CA THR A 79 28.98 -9.65 -21.89
C THR A 79 29.54 -9.31 -23.27
N ARG A 80 29.02 -8.25 -23.92
CA ARG A 80 29.51 -7.81 -25.25
C ARG A 80 30.96 -7.33 -25.22
N SER A 81 31.33 -6.53 -24.23
CA SER A 81 32.69 -6.00 -24.07
C SER A 81 33.68 -7.09 -23.67
N ALA A 82 33.24 -8.06 -22.86
CA ALA A 82 34.07 -9.17 -22.44
C ALA A 82 34.45 -10.10 -23.60
N ILE A 83 33.49 -10.42 -24.49
CA ILE A 83 33.75 -11.25 -25.68
C ILE A 83 34.77 -10.56 -26.60
N VAL A 84 34.62 -9.25 -26.84
CA VAL A 84 35.56 -8.48 -27.66
C VAL A 84 36.96 -8.48 -27.06
N LEU A 85 37.07 -8.28 -25.74
CA LEU A 85 38.36 -8.29 -25.05
C LEU A 85 39.02 -9.68 -25.07
N VAL A 86 38.26 -10.75 -24.87
CA VAL A 86 38.72 -12.14 -24.99
C VAL A 86 39.25 -12.42 -26.40
N ALA A 87 38.56 -11.96 -27.45
CA ALA A 87 39.02 -12.12 -28.83
C ALA A 87 40.34 -11.38 -29.08
N LEU A 88 40.48 -10.14 -28.59
CA LEU A 88 41.71 -9.35 -28.71
C LEU A 88 42.89 -9.99 -27.97
N ILE A 89 42.67 -10.45 -26.74
CA ILE A 89 43.69 -11.15 -25.94
C ILE A 89 44.13 -12.44 -26.65
N THR A 90 43.17 -13.24 -27.14
CA THR A 90 43.46 -14.49 -27.87
C THR A 90 44.25 -14.20 -29.15
N LEU A 91 43.89 -13.17 -29.91
CA LEU A 91 44.61 -12.74 -31.10
C LEU A 91 46.06 -12.33 -30.79
N CYS A 92 46.28 -11.61 -29.68
CA CYS A 92 47.62 -11.24 -29.24
C CYS A 92 48.49 -12.47 -28.92
N VAL A 93 47.92 -13.48 -28.23
CA VAL A 93 48.64 -14.75 -27.96
C VAL A 93 49.00 -15.46 -29.26
N VAL A 94 48.06 -15.57 -30.21
CA VAL A 94 48.28 -16.24 -31.50
C VAL A 94 49.37 -15.55 -32.32
N VAL A 95 49.35 -14.21 -32.39
CA VAL A 95 50.38 -13.42 -33.09
C VAL A 95 51.75 -13.58 -32.43
N ALA A 96 51.80 -13.57 -31.09
CA ALA A 96 53.04 -13.80 -30.35
C ALA A 96 53.61 -15.20 -30.65
N GLN A 97 52.77 -16.23 -30.64
CA GLN A 97 53.17 -17.62 -30.92
C GLN A 97 53.59 -17.85 -32.37
N LEU A 98 52.95 -17.21 -33.35
CA LEU A 98 53.33 -17.30 -34.76
C LEU A 98 54.76 -16.78 -34.98
N LYS A 99 55.19 -15.77 -34.21
CA LYS A 99 56.58 -15.29 -34.22
C LYS A 99 57.58 -16.32 -33.67
N LEU A 100 57.21 -17.16 -32.69
CA LEU A 100 58.08 -18.26 -32.24
C LEU A 100 58.11 -19.43 -33.21
N ARG A 101 57.00 -19.72 -33.89
CA ARG A 101 56.95 -20.76 -34.93
C ARG A 101 58.04 -20.55 -35.99
N LEU A 102 58.25 -19.29 -36.38
CA LEU A 102 59.30 -18.91 -37.34
C LEU A 102 60.72 -19.11 -36.80
N ARG A 103 60.91 -19.23 -35.47
CA ARG A 103 62.23 -19.38 -34.81
C ARG A 103 62.54 -20.79 -34.30
N PHE A 104 61.54 -21.58 -33.90
CA PHE A 104 61.74 -22.84 -33.16
C PHE A 104 60.98 -24.06 -33.73
N GLY A 105 60.25 -23.92 -34.85
CA GLY A 105 59.53 -25.03 -35.50
C GLY A 105 58.03 -25.11 -35.18
N PHE A 106 57.35 -26.13 -35.71
CA PHE A 106 55.89 -26.31 -35.55
C PHE A 106 55.57 -27.16 -34.32
N ASP A 107 54.90 -26.56 -33.34
CA ASP A 107 54.31 -27.26 -32.20
C ASP A 107 52.78 -27.08 -32.25
N PRO A 108 52.01 -28.14 -32.55
CA PRO A 108 50.56 -28.09 -32.61
C PRO A 108 49.91 -27.59 -31.32
N ASN A 109 50.49 -27.93 -30.16
CA ASN A 109 49.90 -27.61 -28.85
C ASN A 109 49.82 -26.09 -28.63
N LEU A 110 50.87 -25.37 -29.05
CA LEU A 110 50.95 -23.91 -28.94
C LEU A 110 49.83 -23.24 -29.74
N MET A 111 49.49 -23.76 -30.94
CA MET A 111 48.50 -23.12 -31.82
C MET A 111 47.05 -23.32 -31.37
N PHE A 112 46.69 -24.49 -30.84
CA PHE A 112 45.28 -24.83 -30.52
C PHE A 112 44.87 -24.51 -29.08
N ALA A 113 45.80 -24.52 -28.12
CA ALA A 113 45.49 -24.33 -26.71
C ALA A 113 44.79 -23.00 -26.36
N PRO A 114 45.17 -21.83 -26.95
CA PRO A 114 44.49 -20.57 -26.65
C PRO A 114 43.02 -20.55 -27.11
N PHE A 115 42.73 -21.15 -28.27
CA PHE A 115 41.37 -21.26 -28.78
C PHE A 115 40.52 -22.19 -27.92
N ALA A 116 41.07 -23.34 -27.50
CA ALA A 116 40.40 -24.26 -26.59
C ALA A 116 40.09 -23.60 -25.23
N GLY A 117 41.07 -22.89 -24.65
CA GLY A 117 40.89 -22.16 -23.39
C GLY A 117 39.83 -21.06 -23.47
N ALA A 118 39.84 -20.25 -24.54
CA ALA A 118 38.84 -19.24 -24.79
C ALA A 118 37.44 -19.84 -24.99
N ALA A 119 37.32 -20.95 -25.72
CA ALA A 119 36.07 -21.66 -25.93
C ALA A 119 35.49 -22.19 -24.62
N VAL A 120 36.31 -22.87 -23.80
CA VAL A 120 35.88 -23.39 -22.48
C VAL A 120 35.51 -22.26 -21.53
N ALA A 121 36.31 -21.20 -21.43
CA ALA A 121 36.02 -20.06 -20.55
C ALA A 121 34.71 -19.36 -20.96
N THR A 122 34.49 -19.16 -22.25
CA THR A 122 33.25 -18.57 -22.78
C THR A 122 32.05 -19.48 -22.52
N ALA A 123 32.19 -20.79 -22.75
CA ALA A 123 31.13 -21.76 -22.49
C ALA A 123 30.73 -21.79 -21.00
N VAL A 124 31.70 -21.86 -20.10
CA VAL A 124 31.48 -21.83 -18.65
C VAL A 124 30.84 -20.50 -18.22
N PHE A 125 31.29 -19.37 -18.75
CA PHE A 125 30.72 -18.07 -18.43
C PHE A 125 29.26 -17.95 -18.91
N VAL A 126 28.97 -18.34 -20.15
CA VAL A 126 27.61 -18.33 -20.69
C VAL A 126 26.71 -19.27 -19.90
N HIS A 127 27.21 -20.45 -19.52
CA HIS A 127 26.47 -21.39 -18.67
C HIS A 127 26.18 -20.80 -17.28
N SER A 128 27.18 -20.22 -16.63
CA SER A 128 27.05 -19.59 -15.31
C SER A 128 26.06 -18.41 -15.34
N GLN A 129 26.10 -17.58 -16.38
CA GLN A 129 25.14 -16.49 -16.56
C GLN A 129 23.71 -17.01 -16.74
N ARG A 130 23.52 -18.04 -17.58
CA ARG A 130 22.21 -18.68 -17.76
C ARG A 130 21.69 -19.28 -16.45
N GLN A 131 22.54 -19.90 -15.64
CA GLN A 131 22.16 -20.41 -14.32
C GLN A 131 21.76 -19.28 -13.37
N ALA A 132 22.53 -18.19 -13.33
CA ALA A 132 22.21 -17.03 -12.50
C ALA A 132 20.86 -16.41 -12.88
N ASP A 133 20.56 -16.29 -14.17
CA ASP A 133 19.28 -15.76 -14.63
C ASP A 133 18.11 -16.70 -14.35
N ARG A 134 18.29 -18.01 -14.48
CA ARG A 134 17.29 -19.01 -14.06
C ARG A 134 17.00 -18.94 -12.57
N LEU A 135 18.06 -18.88 -11.74
CA LEU A 135 17.90 -18.78 -10.29
C LEU A 135 17.18 -17.48 -9.90
N ARG A 136 17.54 -16.36 -10.53
CA ARG A 136 16.84 -15.08 -10.31
C ARG A 136 15.37 -15.15 -10.69
N ALA A 137 15.04 -15.77 -11.83
CA ALA A 137 13.65 -15.92 -12.26
C ALA A 137 12.85 -16.76 -11.25
N VAL A 138 13.39 -17.88 -10.78
CA VAL A 138 12.76 -18.73 -9.76
C VAL A 138 12.59 -17.99 -8.43
N ILE A 139 13.59 -17.23 -7.98
CA ILE A 139 13.47 -16.42 -6.75
C ILE A 139 12.37 -15.37 -6.86
N VAL A 140 12.30 -14.66 -7.99
CA VAL A 140 11.27 -13.65 -8.24
C VAL A 140 9.89 -14.29 -8.24
N ASP A 141 9.74 -15.45 -8.88
CA ASP A 141 8.47 -16.18 -8.94
C ASP A 141 8.06 -16.68 -7.55
N LEU A 142 8.98 -17.29 -6.80
CA LEU A 142 8.75 -17.76 -5.44
C LEU A 142 8.31 -16.61 -4.50
N VAL A 143 8.97 -15.46 -4.58
CA VAL A 143 8.62 -14.28 -3.77
C VAL A 143 7.24 -13.76 -4.17
N ARG A 144 6.89 -13.78 -5.46
CA ARG A 144 5.57 -13.41 -5.95
C ARG A 144 4.50 -14.35 -5.42
N THR A 145 4.65 -15.66 -5.61
CA THR A 145 3.70 -16.67 -5.12
C THR A 145 3.52 -16.60 -3.61
N ARG A 146 4.60 -16.42 -2.84
CA ARG A 146 4.49 -16.25 -1.39
C ARG A 146 3.71 -15.00 -1.00
N ARG A 147 3.86 -13.89 -1.72
CA ARG A 147 3.07 -12.66 -1.47
C ARG A 147 1.60 -12.86 -1.81
N GLU A 148 1.32 -13.54 -2.92
CA GLU A 148 -0.04 -13.88 -3.34
C GLU A 148 -0.70 -14.81 -2.31
N LEU A 149 -0.03 -15.89 -1.89
CA LEU A 149 -0.53 -16.81 -0.85
C LEU A 149 -0.76 -16.09 0.48
N ALA A 150 0.20 -15.31 0.96
CA ALA A 150 0.05 -14.56 2.21
C ALA A 150 -1.08 -13.51 2.13
N ALA A 151 -1.40 -12.98 0.93
CA ALA A 151 -2.54 -12.09 0.75
C ALA A 151 -3.86 -12.86 0.75
N THR A 152 -3.91 -14.05 0.15
CA THR A 152 -5.07 -14.95 0.18
C THR A 152 -5.35 -15.44 1.59
N GLU A 153 -4.35 -15.96 2.31
CA GLU A 153 -4.49 -16.40 3.71
C GLU A 153 -5.00 -15.27 4.62
N ARG A 154 -4.52 -14.03 4.43
CA ARG A 154 -5.04 -12.86 5.16
C ARG A 154 -6.50 -12.57 4.86
N ARG A 155 -6.91 -12.68 3.59
CA ARG A 155 -8.32 -12.50 3.18
C ARG A 155 -9.20 -13.60 3.76
N GLU A 156 -8.78 -14.85 3.65
CA GLU A 156 -9.49 -16.01 4.20
C GLU A 156 -9.62 -15.93 5.72
N GLY A 157 -8.54 -15.59 6.43
CA GLY A 157 -8.57 -15.37 7.87
C GLY A 157 -9.52 -14.24 8.28
N THR A 158 -9.54 -13.13 7.54
CA THR A 158 -10.48 -12.02 7.80
C THR A 158 -11.94 -12.42 7.58
N LEU A 159 -12.21 -13.19 6.51
CA LEU A 159 -13.56 -13.67 6.21
C LEU A 159 -14.03 -14.70 7.25
N ALA A 160 -13.16 -15.63 7.63
CA ALA A 160 -13.46 -16.62 8.67
C ALA A 160 -13.76 -15.95 10.00
N GLU A 161 -12.97 -14.94 10.39
CA GLU A 161 -13.21 -14.21 11.63
C GLU A 161 -14.50 -13.38 11.57
N ARG A 162 -14.79 -12.73 10.43
CA ARG A 162 -16.06 -12.02 10.23
C ARG A 162 -17.25 -12.97 10.33
N GLN A 163 -17.14 -14.18 9.79
CA GLN A 163 -18.19 -15.19 9.86
C GLN A 163 -18.38 -15.71 11.29
N ARG A 164 -17.28 -15.97 12.02
CA ARG A 164 -17.30 -16.36 13.43
C ARG A 164 -17.99 -15.30 14.29
N LEU A 165 -17.57 -14.04 14.15
CA LEU A 165 -18.17 -12.90 14.86
C LEU A 165 -19.65 -12.73 14.49
N SER A 166 -20.01 -12.88 13.22
CA SER A 166 -21.43 -12.80 12.80
C SER A 166 -22.29 -13.88 13.46
N MET A 167 -21.78 -15.10 13.62
CA MET A 167 -22.49 -16.17 14.33
C MET A 167 -22.61 -15.86 15.83
N GLU A 168 -21.51 -15.47 16.48
CA GLU A 168 -21.48 -15.15 17.92
C GLU A 168 -22.42 -13.97 18.27
N ILE A 169 -22.45 -12.93 17.43
CA ILE A 169 -23.38 -11.79 17.55
C ILE A 169 -24.82 -12.27 17.34
N HIS A 170 -25.07 -13.09 16.31
CA HIS A 170 -26.43 -13.55 16.00
C HIS A 170 -26.99 -14.42 17.13
N ASP A 171 -26.19 -15.34 17.68
CA ASP A 171 -26.61 -16.22 18.76
C ASP A 171 -26.95 -15.43 20.03
N THR A 172 -26.11 -14.45 20.39
CA THR A 172 -26.33 -13.58 21.55
C THR A 172 -27.62 -12.76 21.40
N LEU A 173 -27.81 -12.13 20.22
CA LEU A 173 -29.01 -11.35 19.94
C LEU A 173 -30.27 -12.21 19.84
N ALA A 174 -30.19 -13.39 19.21
CA ALA A 174 -31.32 -14.32 19.07
C ALA A 174 -31.79 -14.84 20.42
N GLN A 175 -30.87 -15.15 21.34
CA GLN A 175 -31.19 -15.57 22.71
C GLN A 175 -31.84 -14.44 23.52
N GLY A 176 -31.30 -13.22 23.41
CA GLY A 176 -31.86 -12.04 24.05
C GLY A 176 -33.28 -11.70 23.57
N LEU A 177 -33.52 -11.72 22.25
CA LEU A 177 -34.83 -11.49 21.64
C LEU A 177 -35.84 -12.59 22.01
N SER A 178 -35.40 -13.86 22.04
CA SER A 178 -36.25 -14.98 22.45
C SER A 178 -36.70 -14.84 23.91
N SER A 179 -35.79 -14.46 24.79
CA SER A 179 -36.08 -14.23 26.21
C SER A 179 -37.05 -13.06 26.40
N GLN A 180 -36.87 -11.99 25.63
CA GLN A 180 -37.77 -10.83 25.62
C GLN A 180 -39.17 -11.22 25.13
N GLN A 181 -39.29 -12.00 24.06
CA GLN A 181 -40.56 -12.49 23.54
C GLN A 181 -41.31 -13.34 24.59
N MET A 182 -40.61 -14.25 25.28
CA MET A 182 -41.21 -15.07 26.34
C MET A 182 -41.76 -14.22 27.50
N LEU A 183 -41.02 -13.18 27.92
CA LEU A 183 -41.47 -12.26 28.97
C LEU A 183 -42.70 -11.45 28.56
N LEU A 184 -42.74 -10.98 27.31
CA LEU A 184 -43.90 -10.25 26.79
C LEU A 184 -45.14 -11.17 26.69
N GLN A 185 -44.96 -12.42 26.25
CA GLN A 185 -46.05 -13.41 26.25
C GLN A 185 -46.56 -13.74 27.66
N ALA A 186 -45.66 -13.79 28.65
CA ALA A 186 -46.06 -13.97 30.04
C ALA A 186 -46.83 -12.76 30.58
N ALA A 187 -46.41 -11.54 30.23
CA ALA A 187 -47.11 -10.31 30.61
C ALA A 187 -48.53 -10.24 30.03
N ASP A 188 -48.70 -10.62 28.76
CA ASP A 188 -50.00 -10.65 28.07
C ASP A 188 -50.99 -11.61 28.75
N ARG A 189 -50.54 -12.81 29.13
CA ARG A 189 -51.37 -13.79 29.84
C ARG A 189 -51.79 -13.35 31.25
N LEU A 190 -50.97 -12.53 31.90
CA LEU A 190 -51.21 -12.05 33.26
C LEU A 190 -51.89 -10.68 33.32
N TRP A 191 -52.14 -10.05 32.16
CA TRP A 191 -52.57 -8.67 32.06
C TRP A 191 -53.81 -8.34 32.91
N ASP A 192 -54.83 -9.20 32.84
CA ASP A 192 -56.08 -9.03 33.59
C ASP A 192 -56.07 -9.75 34.95
N ALA A 193 -55.31 -10.85 35.08
CA ALA A 193 -55.32 -11.72 36.25
C ALA A 193 -54.38 -11.25 37.38
N ASP A 194 -53.21 -10.72 37.04
CA ASP A 194 -52.23 -10.15 37.96
C ASP A 194 -51.46 -9.01 37.25
N PRO A 195 -52.04 -7.79 37.23
CA PRO A 195 -51.44 -6.64 36.57
C PRO A 195 -50.05 -6.27 37.10
N ASP A 196 -49.77 -6.55 38.38
CA ASP A 196 -48.47 -6.25 38.98
C ASP A 196 -47.40 -7.25 38.51
N ALA A 197 -47.73 -8.53 38.35
CA ALA A 197 -46.84 -9.49 37.71
C ALA A 197 -46.60 -9.16 36.23
N ALA A 198 -47.64 -8.79 35.48
CA ALA A 198 -47.51 -8.35 34.09
C ALA A 198 -46.53 -7.17 33.96
N ARG A 199 -46.67 -6.15 34.82
CA ARG A 199 -45.74 -4.99 34.86
C ARG A 199 -44.30 -5.38 35.22
N ARG A 200 -44.08 -6.42 36.04
CA ARG A 200 -42.72 -6.93 36.32
C ARG A 200 -42.10 -7.59 35.09
N HIS A 201 -42.87 -8.38 34.35
CA HIS A 201 -42.40 -9.02 33.11
C HIS A 201 -42.07 -8.00 32.02
N ILE A 202 -42.86 -6.93 31.87
CA ILE A 202 -42.58 -5.83 30.94
C ILE A 202 -41.27 -5.13 31.30
N ARG A 203 -41.08 -4.76 32.58
CA ARG A 203 -39.82 -4.14 33.04
C ARG A 203 -38.60 -5.04 32.83
N ALA A 204 -38.75 -6.35 33.01
CA ALA A 204 -37.69 -7.32 32.70
C ALA A 204 -37.40 -7.38 31.19
N ALA A 205 -38.42 -7.34 30.34
CA ALA A 205 -38.27 -7.30 28.88
C ALA A 205 -37.58 -6.00 28.41
N GLU A 206 -37.91 -4.84 29.01
CA GLU A 206 -37.23 -3.57 28.76
C GLU A 206 -35.74 -3.63 29.14
N SER A 207 -35.42 -4.18 30.32
CA SER A 207 -34.02 -4.32 30.76
C SER A 207 -33.20 -5.22 29.82
N ILE A 208 -33.78 -6.31 29.31
CA ILE A 208 -33.13 -7.17 28.31
C ILE A 208 -32.92 -6.41 27.00
N ALA A 209 -33.89 -5.62 26.56
CA ALA A 209 -33.77 -4.81 25.35
C ALA A 209 -32.64 -3.77 25.46
N GLU A 210 -32.53 -3.09 26.61
CA GLU A 210 -31.42 -2.15 26.89
C GLU A 210 -30.06 -2.86 26.89
N HIS A 211 -29.97 -4.04 27.51
CA HIS A 211 -28.74 -4.83 27.55
C HIS A 211 -28.31 -5.27 26.14
N ASN A 212 -29.23 -5.85 25.36
CA ASN A 212 -28.95 -6.30 23.98
C ASN A 212 -28.55 -5.12 23.09
N LEU A 213 -29.15 -3.94 23.27
CA LEU A 213 -28.79 -2.74 22.53
C LEU A 213 -27.39 -2.23 22.91
N ALA A 214 -27.03 -2.26 24.19
CA ALA A 214 -25.69 -1.91 24.65
C ALA A 214 -24.65 -2.90 24.11
N GLU A 215 -24.96 -4.19 24.07
CA GLU A 215 -24.09 -5.24 23.54
C GLU A 215 -23.94 -5.16 22.01
N ALA A 216 -25.02 -4.95 21.26
CA ALA A 216 -24.95 -4.66 19.83
C ALA A 216 -24.10 -3.42 19.53
N ARG A 217 -24.22 -2.35 20.34
CA ARG A 217 -23.38 -1.15 20.21
C ARG A 217 -21.92 -1.43 20.51
N ARG A 218 -21.61 -2.27 21.50
CA ARG A 218 -20.24 -2.73 21.81
C ARG A 218 -19.66 -3.54 20.65
N PHE A 219 -20.39 -4.50 20.08
CA PHE A 219 -19.92 -5.24 18.91
C PHE A 219 -19.64 -4.32 17.70
N VAL A 220 -20.48 -3.31 17.46
CA VAL A 220 -20.24 -2.31 16.41
C VAL A 220 -19.00 -1.44 16.69
N HIS A 221 -18.68 -1.22 17.97
CA HIS A 221 -17.51 -0.46 18.43
C HIS A 221 -16.22 -1.28 18.37
N ASP A 222 -16.25 -2.53 18.82
CA ASP A 222 -15.09 -3.42 18.92
C ASP A 222 -14.67 -3.99 17.56
N LEU A 223 -15.57 -3.97 16.57
CA LEU A 223 -15.18 -3.92 15.16
C LEU A 223 -14.64 -2.51 14.83
N ALA A 224 -13.48 -2.16 15.39
CA ALA A 224 -12.70 -1.02 14.93
C ALA A 224 -12.54 -1.16 13.40
N PRO A 225 -12.83 -0.12 12.60
CA PRO A 225 -12.78 -0.23 11.15
C PRO A 225 -11.43 -0.80 10.72
N ALA A 226 -11.43 -1.86 9.91
CA ALA A 226 -10.20 -2.53 9.45
C ALA A 226 -9.21 -1.54 8.81
N ASP A 227 -9.72 -0.42 8.29
CA ASP A 227 -8.97 0.70 7.73
C ASP A 227 -8.03 1.39 8.76
N LEU A 228 -8.30 1.32 10.07
CA LEU A 228 -7.41 1.85 11.13
C LEU A 228 -6.26 0.90 11.50
N ALA A 229 -6.41 -0.41 11.24
CA ALA A 229 -5.41 -1.43 11.60
C ALA A 229 -4.14 -1.38 10.72
N GLY A 230 -4.16 -0.63 9.62
CA GLY A 230 -3.05 -0.52 8.66
C GLY A 230 -1.85 0.32 9.12
N GLY A 231 -1.82 0.79 10.37
CA GLY A 231 -0.70 1.55 10.97
C GLY A 231 -0.60 3.02 10.54
N GLY A 232 -1.49 3.51 9.68
CA GLY A 232 -1.54 4.91 9.25
C GLY A 232 -2.40 5.83 10.13
N GLY A 233 -3.04 5.29 11.18
CA GLY A 233 -4.00 5.99 12.03
C GLY A 233 -5.20 6.55 11.25
N LEU A 234 -5.98 7.42 11.89
CA LEU A 234 -7.12 8.09 11.28
C LEU A 234 -6.82 8.78 9.93
N PRO A 235 -5.72 9.55 9.75
CA PRO A 235 -5.43 10.20 8.46
C PRO A 235 -5.18 9.19 7.33
N GLY A 236 -4.54 8.06 7.64
CA GLY A 236 -4.36 6.97 6.69
C GLY A 236 -5.68 6.33 6.28
N ALA A 237 -6.56 6.08 7.26
CA ALA A 237 -7.87 5.50 7.02
C ALA A 237 -8.80 6.43 6.23
N LEU A 238 -8.82 7.74 6.52
CA LEU A 238 -9.61 8.72 5.78
C LEU A 238 -9.11 8.91 4.34
N ARG A 239 -7.79 8.84 4.11
CA ARG A 239 -7.22 8.86 2.76
C ARG A 239 -7.64 7.62 1.95
N ALA A 240 -7.52 6.43 2.56
CA ALA A 240 -7.95 5.19 1.92
C ALA A 240 -9.47 5.16 1.66
N LEU A 241 -10.26 5.71 2.60
CA LEU A 241 -11.69 5.90 2.41
C LEU A 241 -11.94 6.80 1.20
N ALA A 242 -11.36 8.00 1.13
CA ALA A 242 -11.55 8.93 0.00
C ALA A 242 -11.17 8.32 -1.36
N GLU A 243 -10.06 7.58 -1.43
CA GLU A 243 -9.63 6.88 -2.65
C GLU A 243 -10.64 5.81 -3.08
N ARG A 244 -11.10 4.98 -2.12
CA ARG A 244 -12.12 3.95 -2.37
C ARG A 244 -13.46 4.57 -2.76
N GLU A 245 -13.77 5.73 -2.19
CA GLU A 245 -15.07 6.34 -2.34
C GLU A 245 -15.24 7.11 -3.66
N SER A 246 -14.11 7.50 -4.25
CA SER A 246 -14.01 8.18 -5.54
C SER A 246 -14.41 7.26 -6.70
N SER A 247 -15.19 7.80 -7.64
CA SER A 247 -15.66 7.13 -8.85
C SER A 247 -15.68 8.09 -10.04
N ALA A 248 -16.12 7.61 -11.21
CA ALA A 248 -16.31 8.49 -12.38
C ALA A 248 -17.37 9.57 -12.16
N ALA A 249 -18.33 9.35 -11.25
CA ALA A 249 -19.43 10.27 -10.96
C ALA A 249 -19.18 11.18 -9.74
N LEU A 250 -18.33 10.76 -8.80
CA LEU A 250 -18.06 11.50 -7.55
C LEU A 250 -16.57 11.48 -7.26
N GLN A 251 -15.95 12.65 -7.14
CA GLN A 251 -14.53 12.79 -6.76
C GLN A 251 -14.41 13.15 -5.29
N VAL A 252 -13.81 12.27 -4.47
CA VAL A 252 -13.63 12.51 -3.02
C VAL A 252 -12.19 12.87 -2.73
N ARG A 253 -11.97 14.04 -2.11
CA ARG A 253 -10.63 14.52 -1.74
C ARG A 253 -10.44 14.47 -0.23
N PHE A 254 -9.23 14.15 0.21
CA PHE A 254 -8.85 14.20 1.61
C PHE A 254 -7.78 15.27 1.84
N HIS A 255 -8.06 16.17 2.78
CA HIS A 255 -7.18 17.21 3.25
C HIS A 255 -6.91 17.01 4.74
N GLN A 256 -5.66 17.25 5.15
CA GLN A 256 -5.27 17.22 6.54
C GLN A 256 -4.65 18.58 6.88
N ASP A 257 -5.29 19.29 7.80
CA ASP A 257 -4.84 20.58 8.27
C ASP A 257 -4.18 20.43 9.65
N GLY A 258 -2.94 20.91 9.72
CA GLY A 258 -2.07 20.73 10.88
C GLY A 258 -1.30 19.40 10.86
N THR A 259 -0.24 19.35 11.68
CA THR A 259 0.56 18.13 11.93
C THR A 259 0.45 17.80 13.40
N SER A 260 -0.43 16.88 13.78
CA SER A 260 -0.50 16.45 15.17
C SER A 260 0.65 15.50 15.49
N THR A 261 1.34 15.79 16.59
CA THR A 261 2.33 14.91 17.23
C THR A 261 1.69 13.95 18.24
N ALA A 262 0.42 14.17 18.60
CA ALA A 262 -0.31 13.38 19.57
C ALA A 262 -1.15 12.29 18.89
N VAL A 263 -1.10 11.07 19.44
CA VAL A 263 -1.94 9.95 19.00
C VAL A 263 -3.35 10.18 19.53
N LEU A 264 -4.34 10.24 18.63
CA LEU A 264 -5.75 10.30 19.00
C LEU A 264 -6.16 9.01 19.74
N PRO A 265 -7.00 9.09 20.79
CA PRO A 265 -7.56 7.89 21.41
C PRO A 265 -8.33 7.03 20.40
N ASP A 266 -8.20 5.71 20.50
CA ASP A 266 -8.86 4.77 19.56
C ASP A 266 -10.38 4.98 19.42
N PRO A 267 -11.15 5.27 20.49
CA PRO A 267 -12.58 5.56 20.37
C PRO A 267 -12.87 6.80 19.50
N VAL A 268 -12.02 7.83 19.59
CA VAL A 268 -12.13 9.06 18.79
C VAL A 268 -11.83 8.76 17.32
N GLN A 269 -10.77 8.01 17.04
CA GLN A 269 -10.43 7.60 15.68
C GLN A 269 -11.55 6.78 15.03
N ALA A 270 -12.06 5.77 15.74
CA ALA A 270 -13.15 4.94 15.25
C ALA A 270 -14.43 5.74 14.99
N ALA A 271 -14.75 6.68 15.89
CA ALA A 271 -15.94 7.51 15.76
C ALA A 271 -15.88 8.44 14.55
N LEU A 272 -14.76 9.17 14.37
CA LEU A 272 -14.57 10.07 13.23
C LEU A 272 -14.59 9.32 11.90
N LEU A 273 -13.97 8.15 11.83
CA LEU A 273 -14.00 7.34 10.62
C LEU A 273 -15.42 6.84 10.28
N ARG A 274 -16.19 6.42 11.28
CA ARG A 274 -17.60 6.03 11.08
C ARG A 274 -18.48 7.21 10.64
N ILE A 275 -18.21 8.42 11.14
CA ILE A 275 -18.91 9.64 10.72
C ILE A 275 -18.57 9.95 9.26
N ALA A 276 -17.30 9.91 8.87
CA ALA A 276 -16.89 10.10 7.48
C ALA A 276 -17.57 9.10 6.53
N GLN A 277 -17.63 7.82 6.91
CA GLN A 277 -18.32 6.79 6.14
C GLN A 277 -19.83 7.07 6.00
N GLY A 278 -20.49 7.45 7.10
CA GLY A 278 -21.91 7.78 7.10
C GLY A 278 -22.22 9.01 6.25
N ALA A 279 -21.38 10.05 6.34
CA ALA A 279 -21.53 11.26 5.54
C ALA A 279 -21.35 10.96 4.04
N LEU A 280 -20.31 10.24 3.63
CA LEU A 280 -20.09 9.90 2.21
C LEU A 280 -21.16 8.95 1.65
N ALA A 281 -21.75 8.09 2.48
CA ALA A 281 -22.90 7.29 2.08
C ALA A 281 -24.11 8.19 1.75
N ASN A 282 -24.38 9.21 2.58
CA ASN A 282 -25.44 10.18 2.29
C ASN A 282 -25.16 10.94 0.98
N VAL A 283 -23.91 11.38 0.75
CA VAL A 283 -23.53 12.05 -0.50
C VAL A 283 -23.82 11.20 -1.73
N ARG A 284 -23.60 9.88 -1.66
CA ARG A 284 -23.89 8.96 -2.78
C ARG A 284 -25.37 8.70 -2.98
N GLU A 285 -26.13 8.61 -1.90
CA GLU A 285 -27.57 8.36 -1.96
C GLU A 285 -28.35 9.59 -2.45
N HIS A 286 -27.73 10.77 -2.44
CA HIS A 286 -28.27 12.01 -2.98
C HIS A 286 -27.63 12.33 -4.33
N PRO A 287 -28.34 12.08 -5.46
CA PRO A 287 -27.80 12.36 -6.79
C PRO A 287 -27.43 13.85 -6.92
N ASP A 288 -26.44 14.13 -7.78
CA ASP A 288 -25.95 15.45 -8.23
C ASP A 288 -24.69 16.03 -7.55
N ALA A 289 -24.12 15.37 -6.53
CA ALA A 289 -22.79 15.74 -6.03
C ALA A 289 -21.68 15.20 -6.97
N GLY A 290 -20.90 16.09 -7.56
CA GLY A 290 -19.73 15.77 -8.38
C GLY A 290 -18.43 15.69 -7.58
N THR A 291 -18.38 16.34 -6.41
CA THR A 291 -17.20 16.45 -5.56
C THR A 291 -17.59 16.36 -4.09
N ALA A 292 -16.78 15.65 -3.31
CA ALA A 292 -16.80 15.73 -1.85
C ALA A 292 -15.39 15.95 -1.29
N ALA A 293 -15.29 16.59 -0.14
CA ALA A 293 -14.04 16.84 0.57
C ALA A 293 -14.15 16.38 2.03
N LEU A 294 -13.16 15.63 2.47
CA LEU A 294 -12.91 15.30 3.87
C LEU A 294 -11.75 16.16 4.36
N THR A 295 -11.96 16.98 5.39
CA THR A 295 -10.89 17.76 6.02
C THR A 295 -10.74 17.33 7.47
N LEU A 296 -9.55 16.84 7.84
CA LEU A 296 -9.22 16.52 9.23
C LEU A 296 -8.29 17.61 9.79
N SER A 297 -8.78 18.34 10.76
CA SER A 297 -8.06 19.44 11.41
C SER A 297 -7.72 19.07 12.84
N HIS A 298 -6.44 19.13 13.18
CA HIS A 298 -5.96 18.96 14.55
C HIS A 298 -5.71 20.32 15.19
N LEU A 299 -6.46 20.61 16.24
CA LEU A 299 -6.28 21.78 17.11
C LEU A 299 -5.64 21.32 18.44
N ASP A 300 -5.24 22.28 19.27
CA ASP A 300 -4.50 21.98 20.50
C ASP A 300 -5.34 21.17 21.52
N ASP A 301 -6.64 21.41 21.60
CA ASP A 301 -7.56 20.83 22.57
C ASP A 301 -8.72 20.03 21.95
N GLN A 302 -8.81 19.98 20.62
CA GLN A 302 -9.90 19.30 19.91
C GLN A 302 -9.45 18.79 18.54
N VAL A 303 -10.22 17.82 18.02
CA VAL A 303 -10.10 17.35 16.64
C VAL A 303 -11.40 17.66 15.90
N VAL A 304 -11.27 18.14 14.67
CA VAL A 304 -12.40 18.52 13.82
C VAL A 304 -12.33 17.72 12.53
N LEU A 305 -13.46 17.12 12.15
CA LEU A 305 -13.66 16.47 10.86
C LEU A 305 -14.78 17.18 10.12
N ASP A 306 -14.45 17.75 8.98
CA ASP A 306 -15.40 18.33 8.04
C ASP A 306 -15.61 17.41 6.85
N VAL A 307 -16.87 17.25 6.46
CA VAL A 307 -17.30 16.56 5.25
C VAL A 307 -18.18 17.49 4.45
N ALA A 308 -17.68 17.96 3.31
CA ALA A 308 -18.38 18.88 2.43
C ALA A 308 -18.69 18.21 1.08
N ASP A 309 -19.86 18.45 0.52
CA ASP A 309 -20.23 18.06 -0.85
C ASP A 309 -20.84 19.22 -1.64
N ASP A 310 -20.74 19.15 -2.96
CA ASP A 310 -21.30 20.12 -3.91
C ASP A 310 -22.69 19.71 -4.45
N GLY A 311 -23.41 18.87 -3.71
CA GLY A 311 -24.72 18.38 -4.11
C GLY A 311 -25.83 19.44 -4.00
N ARG A 312 -27.08 18.98 -4.13
CA ARG A 312 -28.26 19.86 -4.11
C ARG A 312 -28.65 20.41 -2.73
N GLY A 313 -27.94 20.04 -1.66
CA GLY A 313 -28.32 20.39 -0.29
C GLY A 313 -29.74 19.95 0.12
N PHE A 314 -30.16 20.33 1.31
CA PHE A 314 -31.52 20.10 1.82
C PHE A 314 -31.85 21.14 2.90
N ASP A 315 -33.13 21.30 3.23
CA ASP A 315 -33.53 22.09 4.40
C ASP A 315 -33.37 21.25 5.68
N PRO A 316 -32.45 21.60 6.60
CA PRO A 316 -32.27 20.86 7.85
C PRO A 316 -33.50 20.91 8.78
N ALA A 317 -34.41 21.88 8.58
CA ALA A 317 -35.63 22.04 9.34
C ALA A 317 -36.78 21.12 8.86
N GLU A 318 -36.73 20.62 7.62
CA GLU A 318 -37.69 19.62 7.14
C GLU A 318 -37.38 18.24 7.74
N LYS A 319 -38.34 17.67 8.47
CA LYS A 319 -38.23 16.28 8.94
C LYS A 319 -38.38 15.33 7.74
N PRO A 320 -37.44 14.42 7.48
CA PRO A 320 -37.60 13.44 6.43
C PRO A 320 -38.80 12.55 6.75
N GLY A 321 -39.85 12.64 5.92
CA GLY A 321 -41.02 11.77 6.02
C GLY A 321 -40.69 10.36 5.56
N GLY A 322 -40.20 9.50 6.46
CA GLY A 322 -40.06 8.07 6.21
C GLY A 322 -39.05 7.34 7.09
N VAL A 323 -39.07 6.00 7.03
CA VAL A 323 -38.24 5.01 7.77
C VAL A 323 -36.70 5.17 7.52
N ARG A 324 -36.28 6.15 6.73
CA ARG A 324 -34.90 6.37 6.24
C ARG A 324 -34.09 7.45 6.99
N GLY A 325 -34.55 7.94 8.15
CA GLY A 325 -33.95 9.08 8.87
C GLY A 325 -32.91 8.78 9.96
N HIS A 326 -32.37 7.57 10.07
CA HIS A 326 -31.57 7.18 11.25
C HIS A 326 -30.08 7.55 11.22
N GLY A 327 -29.53 7.92 10.06
CA GLY A 327 -28.09 8.18 9.88
C GLY A 327 -27.58 9.40 10.68
N LEU A 328 -28.22 10.56 10.52
CA LEU A 328 -27.82 11.80 11.20
C LEU A 328 -28.02 11.73 12.74
N PRO A 329 -29.15 11.22 13.27
CA PRO A 329 -29.30 11.00 14.71
C PRO A 329 -28.23 10.08 15.31
N ALA A 330 -27.85 9.01 14.59
CA ALA A 330 -26.82 8.09 15.04
C ALA A 330 -25.43 8.75 15.06
N MET A 331 -25.09 9.55 14.04
CA MET A 331 -23.85 10.34 14.03
C MET A 331 -23.81 11.34 15.19
N ARG A 332 -24.91 12.07 15.43
CA ARG A 332 -25.00 13.05 16.53
C ARG A 332 -24.87 12.38 17.90
N ALA A 333 -25.52 11.24 18.11
CA ALA A 333 -25.39 10.47 19.35
C ALA A 333 -23.94 10.02 19.61
N ARG A 334 -23.24 9.57 18.57
CA ARG A 334 -21.85 9.12 18.65
C ARG A 334 -20.90 10.26 19.02
N VAL A 335 -21.05 11.42 18.40
CA VAL A 335 -20.22 12.60 18.72
C VAL A 335 -20.48 13.06 20.17
N ARG A 336 -21.74 13.08 20.60
CA ARG A 336 -22.11 13.43 21.98
C ARG A 336 -21.54 12.46 23.03
N GLN A 337 -21.43 11.16 22.73
CA GLN A 337 -20.82 10.18 23.64
C GLN A 337 -19.35 10.48 23.94
N LEU A 338 -18.66 11.19 23.04
CA LEU A 338 -17.28 11.63 23.20
C LEU A 338 -17.18 13.08 23.71
N GLY A 339 -18.28 13.66 24.18
CA GLY A 339 -18.34 15.05 24.65
C GLY A 339 -18.25 16.10 23.53
N GLY A 340 -18.41 15.69 22.27
CA GLY A 340 -18.30 16.56 21.12
C GLY A 340 -19.64 17.12 20.62
N GLU A 341 -19.57 17.87 19.52
CA GLU A 341 -20.70 18.45 18.81
C GLU A 341 -20.69 18.13 17.30
N LEU A 342 -21.88 17.90 16.73
CA LEU A 342 -22.07 17.65 15.31
C LEU A 342 -22.99 18.74 14.72
N THR A 343 -22.43 19.56 13.84
CA THR A 343 -23.12 20.63 13.13
C THR A 343 -23.33 20.22 11.67
N ILE A 344 -24.48 20.61 11.10
CA ILE A 344 -24.81 20.35 9.70
C ILE A 344 -25.31 21.67 9.13
N GLU A 345 -24.63 22.15 8.10
CA GLU A 345 -25.00 23.31 7.32
C GLU A 345 -25.36 22.82 5.93
N SER A 346 -26.60 23.06 5.50
CA SER A 346 -27.07 22.68 4.18
C SER A 346 -28.03 23.74 3.67
N THR A 347 -27.85 24.12 2.42
CA THR A 347 -28.73 25.06 1.72
C THR A 347 -29.16 24.41 0.42
N PRO A 348 -30.48 24.36 0.10
CA PRO A 348 -30.94 23.88 -1.18
C PRO A 348 -30.22 24.59 -2.35
N GLY A 349 -29.49 23.83 -3.15
CA GLY A 349 -28.70 24.27 -4.30
C GLY A 349 -27.22 24.58 -4.04
N GLU A 350 -26.76 24.59 -2.78
CA GLU A 350 -25.37 24.97 -2.43
C GLU A 350 -24.54 23.85 -1.78
N GLY A 351 -25.12 22.65 -1.63
CA GLY A 351 -24.43 21.49 -1.05
C GLY A 351 -24.70 21.28 0.44
N THR A 352 -23.88 20.45 1.07
CA THR A 352 -23.95 20.15 2.50
C THR A 352 -22.55 20.14 3.10
N VAL A 353 -22.43 20.69 4.30
CA VAL A 353 -21.24 20.60 5.16
C VAL A 353 -21.64 19.98 6.49
N LEU A 354 -20.97 18.90 6.87
CA LEU A 354 -21.10 18.25 8.15
C LEU A 354 -19.79 18.37 8.91
N THR A 355 -19.86 18.97 10.09
CA THR A 355 -18.70 19.24 10.95
C THR A 355 -18.86 18.49 12.27
N ALA A 356 -17.90 17.61 12.58
CA ALA A 356 -17.82 16.90 13.84
C ALA A 356 -16.62 17.40 14.66
N VAL A 357 -16.89 17.97 15.83
CA VAL A 357 -15.88 18.48 16.77
C VAL A 357 -15.82 17.54 17.98
N ILE A 358 -14.64 17.04 18.33
CA ILE A 358 -14.43 16.20 19.50
C ILE A 358 -13.31 16.79 20.37
N PRO A 359 -13.58 17.14 21.64
CA PRO A 359 -12.54 17.61 22.56
C PRO A 359 -11.59 16.48 22.94
N LEU A 360 -10.30 16.80 23.04
CA LEU A 360 -9.21 15.87 23.39
C LEU A 360 -8.82 15.94 24.87
N SER A 361 -9.29 16.95 25.59
CA SER A 361 -9.22 17.04 27.05
C SER A 361 -10.62 16.87 27.66
N PRO A 362 -10.78 16.19 28.80
CA PRO A 362 -12.07 16.10 29.47
C PRO A 362 -12.52 17.50 29.91
N PRO A 363 -13.83 17.80 29.89
CA PRO A 363 -14.35 19.00 30.53
C PRO A 363 -13.94 18.97 32.00
N ARG A 364 -13.35 20.07 32.48
CA ARG A 364 -13.00 20.24 33.90
C ARG A 364 -14.23 20.28 34.78
#